data_AF-A0A6M1MCA8-F1
#
_entry.id   AF-A0A6M1MCA8-F1
#
_cell.length_a   1.000
_cell.length_b   1.000
_cell.length_c   1.000
_cell.angle_alpha   90.00
_cell.angle_beta   90.00
_cell.angle_gamma   90.00
#
_symmetry.space_group_name_H-M   'P 1'
#
loop_
_entity.id
_entity.type
_entity.pdbx_description
1 polymer ?
#
loop_
_entity_poly.entity_id
_entity_poly.type
_entity_poly.pdbx_seq_one_letter_code
_entity_poly.pdbx_strand_id
1 'polypeptide(L)'
;MLPALLAGLALASPSWAQSARTGGGEGDLAVFKKACSGCHKWHGGGGGGYGGDALSLRKTELDKEQIAEVVRCGRPGTGMPYHLRGAYDTVKCYDSLKADMGSNMPPETAVFLRPAEIDAVATYVATRLKGKGDPTFEECTTFFGATSRACDVYRKKEGTDAPTH
;
A
#
# COMPACT_ATOMS: atom_id res chain seq x y z
N MET A 1 -57.17 -42.39 15.12
CA MET A 1 -55.79 -42.59 14.65
C MET A 1 -55.19 -41.20 14.39
N LEU A 2 -53.97 -40.96 14.89
CA LEU A 2 -53.31 -39.67 15.19
C LEU A 2 -53.12 -38.70 14.00
N PRO A 3 -53.11 -37.37 14.23
CA PRO A 3 -52.57 -36.40 13.29
C PRO A 3 -51.05 -36.26 13.50
N ALA A 4 -50.28 -36.37 12.41
CA ALA A 4 -48.83 -36.16 12.44
C ALA A 4 -48.49 -34.67 12.26
N LEU A 5 -47.92 -34.06 13.29
CA LEU A 5 -47.30 -32.74 13.23
C LEU A 5 -45.90 -32.85 12.60
N LEU A 6 -45.68 -32.18 11.47
CA LEU A 6 -44.37 -31.98 10.86
C LEU A 6 -43.77 -30.67 11.39
N ALA A 7 -42.78 -30.78 12.27
CA ALA A 7 -41.96 -29.67 12.72
C ALA A 7 -40.85 -29.37 11.69
N GLY A 8 -40.92 -28.22 11.03
CA GLY A 8 -39.86 -27.75 10.13
C GLY A 8 -38.68 -27.17 10.91
N LEU A 9 -37.49 -27.75 10.76
CA LEU A 9 -36.24 -27.15 11.24
C LEU A 9 -35.80 -26.03 10.29
N ALA A 10 -35.82 -24.79 10.76
CA ALA A 10 -35.20 -23.66 10.08
C ALA A 10 -33.67 -23.75 10.25
N LEU A 11 -32.95 -24.00 9.15
CA LEU A 11 -31.50 -23.87 9.08
C LEU A 11 -31.13 -22.39 9.10
N ALA A 12 -30.60 -21.91 10.22
CA ALA A 12 -29.99 -20.59 10.30
C ALA A 12 -28.60 -20.64 9.65
N SER A 13 -28.48 -20.04 8.46
CA SER A 13 -27.19 -19.84 7.80
C SER A 13 -26.31 -18.89 8.62
N PRO A 14 -25.05 -19.23 8.94
CA PRO A 14 -24.12 -18.27 9.51
C PRO A 14 -23.72 -17.29 8.40
N SER A 15 -24.30 -16.09 8.43
CA SER A 15 -23.81 -14.96 7.65
C SER A 15 -22.42 -14.58 8.16
N TRP A 16 -21.35 -15.07 7.51
CA TRP A 16 -20.04 -14.46 7.68
C TRP A 16 -20.13 -13.04 7.13
N ALA A 17 -20.30 -12.07 8.04
CA ALA A 17 -20.06 -10.68 7.73
C ALA A 17 -18.59 -10.56 7.33
N GLN A 18 -18.32 -10.55 6.02
CA GLN A 18 -17.08 -10.02 5.51
C GLN A 18 -17.15 -8.53 5.82
N SER A 19 -16.62 -8.10 6.97
CA SER A 19 -16.28 -6.70 7.16
C SER A 19 -15.49 -6.30 5.93
N ALA A 20 -16.08 -5.43 5.11
CA ALA A 20 -15.36 -4.78 4.03
C ALA A 20 -14.08 -4.25 4.66
N ARG A 21 -12.92 -4.78 4.27
CA ARG A 21 -11.66 -4.27 4.78
C ARG A 21 -11.61 -2.82 4.36
N THR A 22 -11.83 -1.90 5.29
CA THR A 22 -11.53 -0.49 5.07
C THR A 22 -10.04 -0.47 4.75
N GLY A 23 -9.72 -0.08 3.52
CA GLY A 23 -8.34 -0.08 3.03
C GLY A 23 -7.41 0.77 3.90
N GLY A 24 -6.15 0.38 3.98
CA GLY A 24 -5.14 1.06 4.79
C GLY A 24 -4.97 0.50 6.21
N GLY A 25 -5.35 -0.76 6.43
CA GLY A 25 -5.19 -1.45 7.71
C GLY A 25 -3.74 -1.85 8.01
N GLU A 26 -3.51 -2.48 9.17
CA GLU A 26 -2.17 -2.84 9.65
C GLU A 26 -1.39 -3.76 8.69
N GLY A 27 -2.09 -4.67 8.00
CA GLY A 27 -1.50 -5.52 6.97
C GLY A 27 -0.98 -4.73 5.76
N ASP A 28 -1.70 -3.69 5.35
CA ASP A 28 -1.32 -2.86 4.20
C ASP A 28 -0.10 -1.99 4.53
N LEU A 29 -0.09 -1.42 5.74
CA LEU A 29 1.05 -0.70 6.30
C LEU A 29 2.30 -1.58 6.43
N ALA A 30 2.14 -2.84 6.88
CA ALA A 30 3.26 -3.77 7.02
C ALA A 30 3.94 -4.05 5.66
N VAL A 31 3.17 -4.16 4.58
CA VAL A 31 3.73 -4.31 3.23
C VAL A 31 4.46 -3.05 2.78
N PHE A 32 3.88 -1.87 3.01
CA PHE A 32 4.53 -0.60 2.69
C PHE A 32 5.88 -0.43 3.43
N LYS A 33 5.92 -0.76 4.72
CA LYS A 33 7.13 -0.71 5.57
C LYS A 33 8.27 -1.58 5.01
N LYS A 34 7.96 -2.80 4.59
CA LYS A 34 8.98 -3.75 4.14
C LYS A 34 9.48 -3.47 2.72
N ALA A 35 8.63 -2.97 1.83
CA ALA A 35 8.91 -2.94 0.39
C ALA A 35 9.12 -1.55 -0.19
N CYS A 36 8.54 -0.50 0.40
CA CYS A 36 8.43 0.81 -0.27
C CYS A 36 9.08 1.95 0.50
N SER A 37 9.00 1.92 1.84
CA SER A 37 9.44 3.05 2.67
C SER A 37 10.96 3.27 2.66
N GLY A 38 11.76 2.31 2.21
CA GLY A 38 13.21 2.49 2.04
C GLY A 38 13.55 3.62 1.06
N CYS A 39 12.79 3.72 -0.03
CA CYS A 39 12.96 4.76 -1.05
C CYS A 39 11.97 5.90 -0.82
N HIS A 40 10.68 5.59 -0.63
CA HIS A 40 9.61 6.59 -0.54
C HIS A 40 9.46 7.24 0.85
N LYS A 41 10.29 6.84 1.82
CA LYS A 41 10.24 7.23 3.23
C LYS A 41 8.95 6.75 3.93
N TRP A 42 8.93 6.85 5.25
CA TRP A 42 7.79 6.42 6.06
C TRP A 42 6.49 7.17 5.73
N HIS A 43 6.61 8.45 5.40
CA HIS A 43 5.49 9.33 5.10
C HIS A 43 5.13 9.35 3.59
N GLY A 44 5.82 8.59 2.74
CA GLY A 44 5.55 8.56 1.29
C GLY A 44 5.94 9.84 0.54
N GLY A 45 6.73 10.74 1.13
CA GLY A 45 7.13 11.99 0.50
C GLY A 45 8.23 11.85 -0.55
N GLY A 46 8.89 10.69 -0.64
CA GLY A 46 10.00 10.48 -1.57
C GLY A 46 11.26 11.26 -1.20
N GLY A 47 12.13 11.49 -2.19
CA GLY A 47 13.44 12.13 -2.05
C GLY A 47 14.60 11.14 -2.22
N GLY A 48 15.82 11.65 -2.05
CA GLY A 48 17.05 10.87 -2.26
C GLY A 48 17.17 9.66 -1.33
N GLY A 49 17.64 8.54 -1.89
CA GLY A 49 17.87 7.30 -1.16
C GLY A 49 18.40 6.17 -2.04
N TYR A 50 18.31 4.94 -1.52
CA TYR A 50 18.58 3.74 -2.30
C TYR A 50 17.60 3.68 -3.49
N GLY A 51 18.09 3.54 -4.72
CA GLY A 51 17.27 3.53 -5.93
C GLY A 51 17.03 4.92 -6.58
N GLY A 52 17.70 5.96 -6.10
CA GLY A 52 17.63 7.32 -6.67
C GLY A 52 16.65 8.25 -5.95
N ASP A 53 16.22 9.30 -6.64
CA ASP A 53 15.25 10.26 -6.11
C ASP A 53 13.82 9.75 -6.30
N ALA A 54 13.29 9.10 -5.26
CA ALA A 54 11.95 8.55 -5.29
C ALA A 54 10.91 9.67 -5.39
N LEU A 55 9.90 9.48 -6.24
CA LEU A 55 8.78 10.41 -6.35
C LEU A 55 7.93 10.42 -5.07
N SER A 56 7.30 11.56 -4.81
CA SER A 56 6.31 11.69 -3.73
C SER A 56 5.03 10.92 -4.08
N LEU A 57 4.71 9.93 -3.25
CA LEU A 57 3.44 9.20 -3.32
C LEU A 57 2.26 10.06 -2.87
N ARG A 58 2.50 11.13 -2.11
CA ARG A 58 1.46 12.09 -1.73
C ARG A 58 0.95 12.92 -2.90
N LYS A 59 1.80 13.12 -3.91
CA LYS A 59 1.50 13.88 -5.13
C LYS A 59 1.19 12.98 -6.33
N THR A 60 0.95 11.69 -6.10
CA THR A 60 0.63 10.79 -7.20
C THR A 60 -0.77 11.09 -7.74
N GLU A 61 -0.90 11.16 -9.06
CA GLU A 61 -2.21 11.26 -9.72
C GLU A 61 -2.80 9.89 -10.03
N LEU A 62 -2.00 8.82 -9.91
CA LEU A 62 -2.41 7.46 -10.24
C LEU A 62 -3.55 6.96 -9.35
N ASP A 63 -4.51 6.23 -9.93
CA ASP A 63 -5.50 5.46 -9.18
C ASP A 63 -4.89 4.19 -8.57
N LYS A 64 -5.70 3.44 -7.82
CA LYS A 64 -5.22 2.25 -7.10
C LYS A 64 -4.71 1.19 -8.08
N GLU A 65 -5.43 0.94 -9.16
CA GLU A 65 -5.11 -0.07 -10.17
C GLU A 65 -3.80 0.26 -10.89
N GLN A 66 -3.61 1.52 -11.24
CA GLN A 66 -2.35 2.04 -11.80
C GLN A 66 -1.21 1.94 -10.81
N ILE A 67 -1.43 2.25 -9.52
CA ILE A 67 -0.42 2.03 -8.47
C ILE A 67 -0.06 0.55 -8.39
N ALA A 68 -1.04 -0.35 -8.41
CA ALA A 68 -0.81 -1.79 -8.36
C ALA A 68 0.01 -2.28 -9.57
N GLU A 69 -0.24 -1.75 -10.77
CA GLU A 69 0.58 -2.04 -11.94
C GLU A 69 2.03 -1.56 -11.76
N VAL A 70 2.24 -0.33 -11.29
CA VAL A 70 3.58 0.21 -11.05
C VAL A 70 4.33 -0.59 -9.97
N VAL A 71 3.66 -1.05 -8.92
CA VAL A 71 4.29 -1.93 -7.91
C VAL A 71 4.61 -3.31 -8.52
N ARG A 72 3.68 -3.89 -9.27
CA ARG A 72 3.85 -5.17 -9.94
C ARG A 72 5.04 -5.17 -10.89
N CYS A 73 5.13 -4.13 -11.72
CA CYS A 73 6.02 -4.03 -12.87
C CYS A 73 7.25 -3.15 -12.64
N GLY A 74 7.35 -2.45 -11.51
CA GLY A 74 8.36 -1.42 -11.33
C GLY A 74 8.15 -0.26 -12.30
N ARG A 75 9.11 0.66 -12.36
CA ARG A 75 9.02 1.82 -13.25
C ARG A 75 10.19 1.83 -14.24
N PRO A 76 9.93 1.54 -15.53
CA PRO A 76 10.97 1.46 -16.56
C PRO A 76 11.89 2.68 -16.60
N GLY A 77 13.18 2.45 -16.80
CA GLY A 77 14.21 3.49 -16.84
C GLY A 77 14.49 4.19 -15.49
N THR A 78 14.01 3.64 -14.37
CA THR A 78 14.25 4.19 -13.03
C THR A 78 14.78 3.13 -12.07
N GLY A 79 15.15 3.52 -10.85
CA GLY A 79 15.56 2.58 -9.81
C GLY A 79 14.41 1.88 -9.07
N MET A 80 13.13 2.15 -9.41
CA MET A 80 12.00 1.46 -8.77
C MET A 80 11.84 0.04 -9.31
N PRO A 81 12.02 -1.00 -8.48
CA PRO A 81 12.04 -2.38 -8.94
C PRO A 81 10.64 -2.94 -9.19
N TYR A 82 10.56 -4.02 -9.97
CA TYR A 82 9.33 -4.82 -10.08
C TYR A 82 9.19 -5.75 -8.88
N HIS A 83 7.99 -5.85 -8.30
CA HIS A 83 7.76 -6.68 -7.11
C HIS A 83 7.03 -7.99 -7.38
N LEU A 84 6.46 -8.21 -8.57
CA LEU A 84 5.82 -9.48 -8.90
C LEU A 84 6.84 -10.48 -9.45
N ARG A 85 6.83 -11.70 -8.91
CA ARG A 85 7.62 -12.81 -9.46
C ARG A 85 7.18 -13.12 -10.88
N GLY A 86 8.14 -13.16 -11.80
CA GLY A 86 7.88 -13.45 -13.22
C GLY A 86 7.33 -12.26 -14.02
N ALA A 87 7.34 -11.04 -13.47
CA ALA A 87 7.13 -9.82 -14.24
C ALA A 87 8.18 -9.72 -15.36
N TYR A 88 7.74 -9.35 -16.56
CA TYR A 88 8.50 -9.34 -17.82
C TYR A 88 8.99 -10.69 -18.35
N ASP A 89 8.98 -11.76 -17.56
CA ASP A 89 9.35 -13.11 -18.02
C ASP A 89 8.12 -13.92 -18.43
N THR A 90 7.23 -14.18 -17.47
CA THR A 90 6.00 -14.98 -17.66
C THR A 90 4.74 -14.13 -17.66
N VAL A 91 4.83 -12.91 -17.12
CA VAL A 91 3.73 -11.97 -17.01
C VAL A 91 4.15 -10.68 -17.70
N LYS A 92 3.39 -10.27 -18.71
CA LYS A 92 3.62 -8.99 -19.38
C LYS A 92 3.38 -7.81 -18.44
N CYS A 93 4.22 -6.80 -18.60
CA CYS A 93 4.17 -5.53 -17.90
C CYS A 93 4.24 -4.41 -18.92
N TYR A 94 3.25 -3.51 -18.91
CA TYR A 94 3.09 -2.49 -19.97
C TYR A 94 3.15 -3.12 -21.37
N ASP A 95 2.42 -4.22 -21.56
CA ASP A 95 2.38 -5.06 -22.77
C ASP A 95 3.72 -5.64 -23.26
N SER A 96 4.78 -5.49 -22.46
CA SER A 96 6.15 -5.83 -22.82
C SER A 96 6.68 -7.05 -22.04
N LEU A 97 7.58 -7.80 -22.67
CA LEU A 97 8.43 -8.81 -22.04
C LEU A 97 9.87 -8.32 -21.97
N LYS A 98 10.72 -9.06 -21.25
CA LYS A 98 12.12 -8.71 -21.01
C LYS A 98 12.91 -8.42 -22.29
N ALA A 99 12.61 -9.15 -23.38
CA ALA A 99 13.24 -8.95 -24.68
C ALA A 99 12.96 -7.55 -25.28
N ASP A 100 11.84 -6.93 -24.92
CA ASP A 100 11.40 -5.63 -25.44
C ASP A 100 11.97 -4.45 -24.62
N MET A 101 12.53 -4.71 -23.43
CA MET A 101 12.84 -3.66 -22.46
C MET A 101 14.18 -2.97 -22.68
N GLY A 102 15.17 -3.65 -23.27
CA GLY A 102 16.52 -3.11 -23.46
C GLY A 102 17.09 -2.48 -22.17
N SER A 103 17.59 -1.24 -22.27
CA SER A 103 18.12 -0.48 -21.14
C SER A 103 17.07 0.08 -20.18
N ASN A 104 15.78 -0.02 -20.53
CA ASN A 104 14.68 0.47 -19.70
C ASN A 104 14.19 -0.57 -18.68
N MET A 105 14.81 -1.75 -18.63
CA MET A 105 14.43 -2.82 -17.70
C MET A 105 14.50 -2.32 -16.24
N PRO A 106 13.37 -2.30 -15.49
CA PRO A 106 13.41 -2.00 -14.07
C PRO A 106 14.25 -3.05 -13.33
N PRO A 107 14.95 -2.67 -12.24
CA PRO A 107 15.72 -3.63 -11.46
C PRO A 107 14.81 -4.69 -10.82
N GLU A 108 15.37 -5.87 -10.54
CA GLU A 108 14.69 -6.87 -9.73
C GLU A 108 14.62 -6.42 -8.27
N THR A 109 13.49 -6.67 -7.62
CA THR A 109 13.35 -6.36 -6.19
C THR A 109 14.13 -7.34 -5.31
N ALA A 110 14.57 -6.88 -4.14
CA ALA A 110 15.00 -7.78 -3.07
C ALA A 110 13.80 -8.42 -2.32
N VAL A 111 12.59 -7.86 -2.47
CA VAL A 111 11.38 -8.27 -1.72
C VAL A 111 10.21 -8.48 -2.68
N PHE A 112 10.04 -9.71 -3.14
CA PHE A 112 8.88 -10.09 -3.95
C PHE A 112 7.57 -10.04 -3.13
N LEU A 113 6.50 -9.60 -3.78
CA LEU A 113 5.16 -9.49 -3.20
C LEU A 113 4.19 -10.45 -3.91
N ARG A 114 3.29 -11.06 -3.14
CA ARG A 114 2.15 -11.81 -3.69
C ARG A 114 1.08 -10.84 -4.22
N PRO A 115 0.17 -11.27 -5.11
CA PRO A 115 -0.88 -10.39 -5.65
C PRO A 115 -1.71 -9.67 -4.57
N ALA A 116 -2.06 -10.36 -3.48
CA ALA A 116 -2.78 -9.75 -2.37
C ALA A 116 -1.96 -8.67 -1.62
N GLU A 117 -0.63 -8.80 -1.58
CA GLU A 117 0.25 -7.81 -0.95
C GLU A 117 0.46 -6.59 -1.87
N ILE A 118 0.47 -6.80 -3.19
CA ILE A 118 0.46 -5.71 -4.18
C ILE A 118 -0.84 -4.90 -4.04
N ASP A 119 -1.98 -5.57 -3.96
CA ASP A 119 -3.28 -4.91 -3.75
C ASP A 119 -3.33 -4.15 -2.41
N ALA A 120 -2.80 -4.75 -1.35
CA ALA A 120 -2.70 -4.14 -0.03
C ALA A 120 -1.87 -2.85 -0.06
N VAL A 121 -0.66 -2.88 -0.62
CA VAL A 121 0.17 -1.67 -0.66
C VAL A 121 -0.39 -0.61 -1.61
N ALA A 122 -0.99 -1.01 -2.74
CA ALA A 122 -1.68 -0.07 -3.62
C ALA A 122 -2.84 0.64 -2.89
N THR A 123 -3.60 -0.13 -2.11
CA THR A 123 -4.67 0.40 -1.25
C THR A 123 -4.12 1.35 -0.20
N TYR A 124 -3.01 1.02 0.49
CA TYR A 124 -2.37 1.90 1.46
C TYR A 124 -1.93 3.21 0.81
N VAL A 125 -1.26 3.17 -0.35
CA VAL A 125 -0.84 4.38 -1.06
C VAL A 125 -2.04 5.23 -1.45
N ALA A 126 -3.07 4.63 -2.05
CA ALA A 126 -4.24 5.35 -2.52
C ALA A 126 -5.08 5.99 -1.39
N THR A 127 -5.15 5.36 -0.21
CA THR A 127 -6.04 5.78 0.87
C THR A 127 -5.33 6.52 2.01
N ARG A 128 -4.04 6.24 2.25
CA ARG A 128 -3.28 6.77 3.37
C ARG A 128 -2.18 7.75 2.97
N LEU A 129 -1.78 7.81 1.69
CA LEU A 129 -0.71 8.71 1.24
C LEU A 129 -1.17 9.70 0.18
N LYS A 130 -1.84 9.24 -0.89
CA LYS A 130 -2.27 10.08 -2.01
C LYS A 130 -3.10 11.28 -1.51
N GLY A 131 -2.73 12.48 -1.95
CA GLY A 131 -3.42 13.73 -1.62
C GLY A 131 -3.23 14.22 -0.19
N LYS A 132 -2.46 13.53 0.67
CA LYS A 132 -2.18 14.00 2.02
C LYS A 132 -1.21 15.18 2.00
N GLY A 133 -1.42 16.14 2.90
CA GLY A 133 -0.54 17.29 3.10
C GLY A 133 0.76 16.92 3.82
N ASP A 134 1.24 17.81 4.69
CA ASP A 134 2.44 17.53 5.49
C ASP A 134 2.21 16.34 6.45
N PRO A 135 3.27 15.57 6.79
CA PRO A 135 3.14 14.45 7.73
C PRO A 135 2.69 14.91 9.12
N THR A 136 1.77 14.16 9.74
CA THR A 136 1.20 14.48 11.06
C THR A 136 1.75 13.60 12.20
N PHE A 137 1.44 13.96 13.45
CA PHE A 137 1.82 13.13 14.60
C PHE A 137 1.09 11.78 14.59
N GLU A 138 -0.19 11.76 14.20
CA GLU A 138 -0.99 10.54 14.05
C GLU A 138 -0.39 9.59 13.00
N GLU A 139 -0.04 10.11 11.82
CA GLU A 139 0.59 9.31 10.76
C GLU A 139 1.94 8.75 11.22
N CYS A 140 2.74 9.56 11.93
CA CYS A 140 4.02 9.13 12.47
C CYS A 140 3.86 8.01 13.50
N THR A 141 2.95 8.16 14.46
CA THR A 141 2.73 7.17 15.53
C THR A 141 2.04 5.90 15.02
N THR A 142 1.23 5.99 13.96
CA THR A 142 0.75 4.82 13.23
C THR A 142 1.90 4.05 12.60
N PHE A 143 2.89 4.75 12.02
CA PHE A 143 4.03 4.12 11.39
C PHE A 143 5.05 3.55 12.40
N PHE A 144 5.49 4.35 13.38
CA PHE A 144 6.57 3.98 14.30
C PHE A 144 6.10 3.44 15.65
N GLY A 145 4.81 3.53 15.96
CA GLY A 145 4.25 3.24 17.27
C GLY A 145 4.09 4.50 18.14
N ALA A 146 3.08 4.47 19.02
CA ALA A 146 2.70 5.62 19.86
C ALA A 146 3.80 6.12 20.81
N THR A 147 4.75 5.26 21.17
CA THR A 147 5.86 5.60 22.08
C THR A 147 7.14 6.01 21.35
N SER A 148 7.11 6.14 20.02
CA SER A 148 8.31 6.47 19.24
C SER A 148 8.72 7.93 19.42
N ARG A 149 9.95 8.14 19.88
CA ARG A 149 10.57 9.48 19.98
C ARG A 149 10.77 10.16 18.63
N ALA A 150 10.82 9.39 17.54
CA ALA A 150 10.91 9.96 16.18
C ALA A 150 9.72 10.88 15.86
N CYS A 151 8.59 10.71 16.54
CA CYS A 151 7.38 11.49 16.33
C CYS A 151 7.31 12.77 17.16
N ASP A 152 8.22 13.00 18.11
CA ASP A 152 8.15 14.15 19.02
C ASP A 152 8.21 15.51 18.28
N VAL A 153 8.83 15.55 17.09
CA VAL A 153 8.90 16.75 16.25
C VAL A 153 7.54 17.22 15.74
N TYR A 154 6.55 16.32 15.65
CA TYR A 154 5.20 16.63 15.17
C TYR A 154 4.27 17.06 16.31
N ARG A 155 4.54 16.65 17.56
CA ARG A 155 3.72 17.01 18.73
C ARG A 155 3.64 18.53 18.95
N LYS A 156 4.70 19.25 18.63
CA LYS A 156 4.77 20.72 18.80
C LYS A 156 4.08 21.49 17.67
N LYS A 157 3.96 20.90 16.47
CA LYS A 157 3.33 21.54 15.31
C LYS A 157 1.81 21.60 15.49
N GLU A 158 1.19 20.50 15.94
CA GLU A 158 -0.26 20.43 16.17
C GLU A 158 -0.77 21.42 17.24
N GLY A 159 0.09 21.80 18.21
CA GLY A 159 -0.26 22.81 19.22
C GLY A 159 -0.14 24.27 18.76
N THR A 160 0.52 24.54 17.64
CA THR A 160 0.68 25.91 17.10
C THR A 160 -0.37 26.22 16.03
N ASP A 161 -0.91 25.18 15.37
CA ASP A 161 -1.90 25.29 14.29
C ASP A 161 -3.35 25.08 14.76
N ALA A 162 -3.59 25.00 16.08
CA ALA A 162 -4.95 24.86 16.63
C ALA A 162 -5.74 26.19 16.44
N PRO A 163 -6.95 26.18 15.87
CA PRO A 163 -7.75 27.38 15.74
C PRO A 163 -8.15 27.84 17.15
N THR A 164 -7.81 29.09 17.48
CA THR A 164 -8.39 29.79 18.63
C THR A 164 -9.88 29.93 18.40
N HIS A 165 -10.69 29.20 19.18
CA HIS A 165 -12.12 29.45 19.34
C HIS A 165 -12.36 30.76 20.09
#